data_AF-A0A7J4TG01-F1
#
_entry.id   AF-A0A7J4TG01-F1
#
_cell.length_a   1.000
_cell.length_b   1.000
_cell.length_c   1.000
_cell.angle_alpha   90.00
_cell.angle_beta   90.00
_cell.angle_gamma   90.00
#
_symmetry.space_group_name_H-M   'P 1'
#
loop_
_entity.id
_entity.type
_entity.pdbx_description
1 polymer ?
#
loop_
_entity_poly.entity_id
_entity_poly.type
_entity_poly.pdbx_seq_one_letter_code
_entity_poly.pdbx_strand_id
1 'polypeptide(L)' 'MCDNCDFCGDPGLDNCIVCGRCYCLNHMGGDGYCVDCFFATGLFE' A
#
# COMPACT_ATOMS: atom_id res chain seq x y z
N MET A 1 -9.66 -9.83 3.71
CA MET A 1 -8.21 -10.07 3.56
C MET A 1 -7.89 -9.90 2.10
N CYS A 2 -6.77 -9.29 1.79
CA CYS A 2 -6.45 -8.82 0.46
C CYS A 2 -5.70 -9.94 -0.29
N ASP A 3 -6.24 -10.48 -1.38
CA ASP A 3 -5.68 -11.67 -2.05
C ASP A 3 -4.41 -11.36 -2.88
N ASN A 4 -4.40 -10.25 -3.62
CA ASN A 4 -3.27 -9.85 -4.48
C ASN A 4 -3.00 -8.34 -4.39
N CYS A 5 -1.72 -7.98 -4.32
CA CYS A 5 -1.22 -6.62 -4.34
C CYS A 5 -1.52 -5.94 -5.70
N ASP A 6 -2.16 -4.77 -5.66
CA ASP A 6 -2.50 -3.97 -6.84
C ASP A 6 -1.27 -3.39 -7.57
N PHE A 7 -0.12 -3.34 -6.90
CA PHE A 7 1.10 -2.70 -7.42
C PHE A 7 2.00 -3.67 -8.18
N CYS A 8 2.12 -4.91 -7.70
CA CYS A 8 3.07 -5.89 -8.24
C CYS A 8 2.49 -7.30 -8.43
N GLY A 9 1.23 -7.54 -8.03
CA GLY A 9 0.58 -8.85 -8.16
C GLY A 9 1.01 -9.90 -7.12
N ASP A 10 1.93 -9.58 -6.21
CA ASP A 10 2.32 -10.45 -5.09
C ASP A 10 1.13 -10.75 -4.15
N PRO A 11 1.26 -11.73 -3.24
CA PRO A 11 0.28 -11.96 -2.18
C PRO A 11 -0.02 -10.67 -1.42
N GLY A 12 -1.30 -10.31 -1.35
CA GLY A 12 -1.75 -9.13 -0.62
C GLY A 12 -1.54 -9.30 0.89
N LEU A 13 -1.08 -8.23 1.54
CA LEU A 13 -0.95 -8.19 2.99
C LEU A 13 -2.21 -7.56 3.61
N ASP A 14 -2.48 -6.30 3.24
CA ASP A 14 -3.61 -5.53 3.75
C ASP A 14 -4.01 -4.40 2.78
N ASN A 15 -5.00 -3.58 3.16
CA ASN A 15 -5.49 -2.46 2.36
C ASN A 15 -4.90 -1.15 2.88
N CYS A 16 -4.34 -0.37 1.97
CA CYS A 16 -3.71 0.89 2.28
C CYS A 16 -4.74 1.91 2.76
N ILE A 17 -4.58 2.45 3.96
CA ILE A 17 -5.55 3.39 4.57
C ILE A 17 -5.78 4.64 3.69
N VAL A 18 -4.75 5.09 2.96
CA VAL A 18 -4.80 6.32 2.15
C VAL A 18 -5.61 6.14 0.87
N CYS A 19 -5.40 5.05 0.15
CA CYS A 19 -5.95 4.87 -1.20
C CYS A 19 -6.88 3.66 -1.34
N GLY A 20 -7.06 2.87 -0.28
CA GLY A 20 -7.86 1.64 -0.27
C GLY A 20 -7.32 0.52 -1.16
N ARG A 21 -6.11 0.67 -1.72
CA ARG A 21 -5.48 -0.34 -2.58
C ARG A 21 -4.80 -1.43 -1.77
N CYS A 22 -4.82 -2.62 -2.32
CA CYS A 22 -4.20 -3.81 -1.79
C CYS A 22 -2.68 -3.70 -1.93
N TYR A 23 -1.93 -3.76 -0.83
CA TYR A 23 -0.47 -3.68 -0.85
C TYR A 23 0.15 -4.97 -0.28
N CYS A 24 1.36 -5.31 -0.72
CA CYS A 24 2.17 -6.38 -0.14
C CYS A 24 3.29 -5.81 0.75
N LEU A 25 4.02 -6.68 1.44
CA LEU A 25 5.16 -6.32 2.30
C LEU A 25 6.18 -5.38 1.64
N ASN A 26 6.43 -5.52 0.34
CA ASN A 26 7.38 -4.66 -0.39
C ASN A 26 6.86 -3.24 -0.61
N HIS A 27 5.54 -3.05 -0.60
CA HIS A 27 4.87 -1.76 -0.75
C HIS A 27 4.28 -1.27 0.58
N MET A 28 4.59 -1.93 1.71
CA MET A 28 4.14 -1.48 3.02
C MET A 28 4.93 -0.25 3.45
N GLY A 29 4.21 0.77 3.92
CA GLY A 29 4.77 1.88 4.69
C GLY A 29 4.72 1.59 6.19
N GLY A 30 4.61 2.65 7.00
CA GLY A 30 4.28 2.54 8.43
C GLY A 30 2.77 2.43 8.65
N ASP A 31 2.32 1.96 9.81
CA ASP A 31 0.95 2.10 10.34
C ASP A 31 -0.25 1.82 9.38
N GLY A 32 -0.16 0.81 8.51
CA GLY A 32 -1.24 0.49 7.55
C GLY A 32 -1.29 1.40 6.31
N TYR A 33 -0.29 2.27 6.18
CA TYR A 33 -0.02 3.02 4.96
C TYR A 33 0.77 2.15 3.99
N CYS A 34 0.61 2.41 2.70
CA CYS A 34 1.41 1.84 1.62
C CYS A 34 2.30 2.94 1.04
N VAL A 35 3.53 2.58 0.69
CA VAL A 35 4.57 3.52 0.30
C VAL A 35 4.17 4.28 -0.97
N ASP A 36 3.68 3.59 -2.00
CA ASP A 36 3.28 4.20 -3.28
C ASP A 36 2.19 5.26 -3.13
N CYS A 37 1.13 4.97 -2.37
CA CYS A 37 0.07 5.96 -2.18
C CYS A 37 0.49 7.09 -1.25
N PHE A 38 1.31 6.82 -0.24
CA PHE A 38 1.82 7.87 0.65
C PHE A 38 2.73 8.85 -0.11
N PHE A 39 3.64 8.38 -0.95
CA PHE A 39 4.45 9.25 -1.81
C PHE A 39 3.62 9.97 -2.88
N ALA A 40 2.61 9.32 -3.46
CA ALA A 40 1.71 9.96 -4.43
C ALA A 40 0.87 11.10 -3.84
N THR A 41 0.58 11.08 -2.53
CA THR A 41 -0.16 12.17 -1.87
C THR A 41 0.68 13.44 -1.65
N GLY A 42 1.99 13.41 -1.91
CA GLY A 42 2.84 14.59 -1.75
C GLY A 42 2.97 15.06 -0.30
N LEU A 43 2.79 14.15 0.68
CA LEU A 43 2.95 14.44 2.12
C LEU A 43 4.41 14.60 2.57
N PHE A 44 5.35 14.68 1.63
CA PHE A 44 6.74 15.02 1.90
C PHE A 44 6.92 16.52 1.63
N GLU A 45 6.99 17.31 2.71
CA GLU A 45 7.66 18.62 2.71
C GLU A 45 9.18 18.45 2.86
#